data_AF-A0A427A1Y6-F1
#
_entry.id   AF-A0A427A1Y6-F1
#
_cell.length_a   1.000
_cell.length_b   1.000
_cell.length_c   1.000
_cell.angle_alpha   90.00
_cell.angle_beta   90.00
_cell.angle_gamma   90.00
#
_symmetry.space_group_name_H-M   'P 1'
#
loop_
_entity.id
_entity.type
_entity.pdbx_description
1 polymer ?
#
loop_
_entity_poly.entity_id
_entity_poly.type
_entity_poly.pdbx_seq_one_letter_code
_entity_poly.pdbx_strand_id
1 'polypeptide(L)'
;MKRYRNREVWDFEMETPVSRDSADVILGLDGGAAATVCVCISAALPSFAGCIPNPFPVLARAVAGFSNHNSVGESAAKETIEKVMAEALLKAGSNRSAVRAVCLALAGVNHPSDQERILDWLRWTYADPSWTRIAKLSPAVVSSAEAGDEVANRILHDTVLELTASVKAVVQRLDLCGEGILT
;
A
#
# COMPACT_ATOMS: atom_id res chain seq x y z
N MET A 1 13.60 -26.51 -9.74
CA MET A 1 13.68 -25.11 -10.21
C MET A 1 14.45 -24.29 -9.20
N LYS A 2 15.56 -23.64 -9.59
CA LYS A 2 16.43 -22.87 -8.69
C LYS A 2 15.67 -21.63 -8.20
N ARG A 3 15.46 -21.54 -6.89
CA ARG A 3 14.80 -20.42 -6.20
C ARG A 3 15.77 -19.23 -6.13
N TYR A 4 15.70 -18.30 -7.08
CA TYR A 4 16.52 -17.09 -7.06
C TYR A 4 15.89 -16.05 -6.13
N ARG A 5 16.54 -15.80 -4.97
CA ARG A 5 16.26 -14.62 -4.14
C ARG A 5 16.84 -13.41 -4.85
N ASN A 6 16.03 -12.38 -5.10
CA ASN A 6 16.49 -11.15 -5.75
C ASN A 6 17.36 -10.36 -4.74
N ARG A 7 18.63 -10.77 -4.59
CA ARG A 7 19.53 -10.26 -3.53
C ARG A 7 19.79 -8.75 -3.71
N GLU A 8 19.96 -8.31 -4.95
CA GLU A 8 20.32 -6.92 -5.31
C GLU A 8 19.37 -5.86 -4.73
N VAL A 9 18.06 -6.14 -4.69
CA VAL A 9 17.05 -5.18 -4.19
C VAL A 9 17.21 -4.88 -2.69
N TRP A 10 17.80 -5.79 -1.93
CA TRP A 10 17.89 -5.72 -0.48
C TRP A 10 19.31 -5.56 0.05
N ASP A 11 20.30 -5.37 -0.84
CA ASP A 11 21.71 -5.26 -0.45
C ASP A 11 21.97 -4.07 0.49
N PHE A 12 21.11 -3.04 0.45
CA PHE A 12 21.21 -1.89 1.35
C PHE A 12 21.16 -2.26 2.84
N GLU A 13 20.52 -3.37 3.20
CA GLU A 13 20.43 -3.83 4.60
C GLU A 13 21.81 -4.22 5.19
N MET A 14 22.82 -4.48 4.34
CA MET A 14 24.19 -4.74 4.77
C MET A 14 24.94 -3.45 5.14
N GLU A 15 24.49 -2.31 4.63
CA GLU A 15 25.12 -1.00 4.81
C GLU A 15 24.41 -0.15 5.87
N THR A 16 23.13 -0.41 6.17
CA THR A 16 22.39 0.18 7.27
C THR A 16 22.45 -0.69 8.53
N PRO A 17 23.33 -0.40 9.51
CA PRO A 17 23.31 -1.11 10.78
C PRO A 17 21.96 -0.92 11.46
N VAL A 18 21.25 -2.02 11.71
CA VAL A 18 20.02 -2.02 12.50
C VAL A 18 20.37 -1.50 13.89
N SER A 19 20.01 -0.25 14.19
CA SER A 19 19.99 0.19 15.58
C SER A 19 18.95 -0.68 16.30
N ARG A 20 19.30 -1.27 17.45
CA ARG A 20 18.32 -2.05 18.25
C ARG A 20 17.13 -1.22 18.74
N ASP A 21 17.21 0.11 18.57
CA ASP A 21 16.15 1.10 18.80
C ASP A 21 15.39 1.47 17.52
N SER A 22 15.60 0.80 16.38
CA SER A 22 14.80 1.05 15.18
C SER A 22 13.34 0.72 15.48
N ALA A 23 12.52 1.75 15.61
CA ALA A 23 11.10 1.61 15.90
C ALA A 23 10.44 0.70 14.87
N ASP A 24 9.57 -0.20 15.35
CA ASP A 24 8.73 -1.04 14.50
C ASP A 24 8.00 -0.16 13.46
N VAL A 25 7.83 -0.68 12.24
CA VAL A 25 7.17 0.03 11.12
C VAL A 25 6.04 -0.77 10.50
N ILE A 26 5.12 -0.06 9.86
CA ILE A 26 4.04 -0.63 9.04
C ILE A 26 4.19 -0.10 7.62
N LEU A 27 3.98 -0.98 6.64
CA LEU A 27 3.96 -0.60 5.22
C LEU A 27 2.53 -0.57 4.70
N GLY A 28 2.17 0.47 3.95
CA GLY A 28 0.92 0.54 3.18
C GLY A 28 1.24 0.56 1.69
N LEU A 29 0.76 -0.43 0.94
CA LEU A 29 0.88 -0.48 -0.52
C LEU A 29 -0.44 -0.18 -1.19
N ASP A 30 -0.39 0.72 -2.17
CA ASP A 30 -1.47 1.01 -3.11
C ASP A 30 -0.98 0.80 -4.54
N GLY A 31 -1.49 -0.24 -5.20
CA GLY A 31 -1.08 -0.69 -6.52
C GLY A 31 -2.26 -0.65 -7.49
N GLY A 32 -2.32 0.41 -8.30
CA GLY A 32 -3.35 0.61 -9.30
C GLY A 32 -2.91 0.29 -10.73
N ALA A 33 -3.72 0.73 -11.69
CA ALA A 33 -3.42 0.57 -13.12
C ALA A 33 -2.31 1.51 -13.65
N ALA A 34 -1.87 2.50 -12.85
CA ALA A 34 -0.92 3.54 -13.28
C ALA A 34 0.44 3.46 -12.57
N ALA A 35 0.46 3.13 -11.28
CA ALA A 35 1.66 3.05 -10.46
C ALA A 35 1.39 2.23 -9.19
N THR A 36 2.48 1.85 -8.52
CA THR A 36 2.45 1.24 -7.18
C THR A 36 3.13 2.19 -6.20
N VAL A 37 2.44 2.56 -5.14
CA VAL A 37 2.93 3.44 -4.07
C VAL A 37 3.12 2.61 -2.80
N CYS A 38 4.22 2.84 -2.09
CA CYS A 38 4.42 2.31 -0.75
C CYS A 38 4.67 3.47 0.22
N VAL A 39 3.97 3.47 1.35
CA VAL A 39 4.25 4.35 2.49
C VAL A 39 4.80 3.52 3.65
N CYS A 40 5.81 4.06 4.32
CA CYS A 40 6.35 3.52 5.55
C CYS A 40 5.97 4.45 6.71
N ILE A 41 5.40 3.88 7.77
CA ILE A 41 4.92 4.61 8.94
C ILE A 41 5.45 3.96 10.22
N SER A 42 5.60 4.73 11.29
CA SER A 42 5.98 4.16 12.58
C SER A 42 4.82 3.37 13.20
N ALA A 43 5.11 2.19 13.75
CA ALA A 43 4.18 1.41 14.56
C ALA A 43 4.12 1.92 16.02
N ALA A 44 5.13 2.68 16.46
CA ALA A 44 5.15 3.36 17.74
C ALA A 44 4.28 4.63 17.67
N LEU A 45 2.98 4.44 17.48
CA LEU A 45 2.03 5.53 17.50
C LEU A 45 1.77 5.91 18.95
N PRO A 46 2.02 7.16 19.36
CA PRO A 46 1.60 7.61 20.66
C PRO A 46 0.08 7.66 20.66
N SER A 47 -0.54 6.64 21.26
CA SER A 47 -1.97 6.59 21.56
C SER A 47 -2.31 7.61 22.66
N PHE A 48 -2.04 8.90 22.45
CA PHE A 48 -2.62 9.93 23.29
C PHE A 48 -4.12 10.00 22.95
N ALA A 49 -4.95 9.51 23.86
CA ALA A 49 -6.41 9.59 23.81
C ALA A 49 -7.12 8.93 22.61
N GLY A 50 -6.49 7.96 21.93
CA GLY A 50 -7.11 7.29 20.78
C GLY A 50 -7.16 8.13 19.50
N CYS A 51 -6.50 9.28 19.48
CA CYS A 51 -6.40 10.12 18.29
C CYS A 51 -5.08 9.86 17.57
N ILE A 52 -5.19 9.40 16.33
CA ILE A 52 -4.08 9.34 15.38
C ILE A 52 -3.74 10.79 14.96
N PRO A 53 -2.47 11.24 15.07
CA PRO A 53 -2.11 12.61 14.67
C PRO A 53 -2.43 12.88 13.19
N ASN A 54 -2.90 14.10 12.89
CA ASN A 54 -3.19 14.58 11.54
C ASN A 54 -2.39 15.88 11.26
N PRO A 55 -1.49 15.91 10.26
CA PRO A 55 -1.14 14.81 9.36
C PRO A 55 -0.41 13.69 10.09
N PHE A 56 -0.68 12.47 9.65
CA PHE A 56 -0.03 11.29 10.18
C PHE A 56 1.44 11.24 9.72
N PRO A 57 2.42 11.00 10.61
CA PRO A 57 3.83 11.04 10.24
C PRO A 57 4.19 9.84 9.35
N VAL A 58 4.27 10.08 8.05
CA VAL A 58 4.84 9.16 7.07
C VAL A 58 6.36 9.28 7.12
N LEU A 59 7.05 8.19 7.47
CA LEU A 59 8.51 8.12 7.54
C LEU A 59 9.12 8.20 6.13
N ALA A 60 8.50 7.50 5.17
CA ALA A 60 8.94 7.53 3.78
C ALA A 60 7.82 7.16 2.81
N ARG A 61 7.98 7.60 1.57
CA ARG A 61 7.15 7.22 0.43
C ARG A 61 8.01 6.81 -0.76
N ALA A 62 7.62 5.73 -1.42
CA ALA A 62 8.22 5.25 -2.66
C ALA A 62 7.14 5.02 -3.72
N VAL A 63 7.53 5.10 -4.99
CA VAL A 63 6.66 4.88 -6.14
C VAL A 63 7.42 4.03 -7.15
N ALA A 64 6.81 2.94 -7.61
CA ALA A 64 7.33 2.09 -8.67
C ALA A 64 6.28 1.92 -9.78
N GLY A 65 6.61 1.11 -10.78
CA GLY A 65 5.74 0.81 -11.92
C GLY A 65 4.46 0.04 -11.54
N PHE A 66 3.92 -0.70 -12.50
CA PHE A 66 2.64 -1.37 -12.36
C PHE A 66 2.75 -2.68 -11.55
N SER A 67 1.81 -2.91 -10.62
CA SER A 67 1.72 -4.17 -9.87
C SER A 67 0.48 -5.00 -10.22
N ASN A 68 -0.33 -4.57 -11.20
CA ASN A 68 -1.49 -5.36 -11.64
C ASN A 68 -1.02 -6.58 -12.44
N HIS A 69 -0.97 -7.74 -11.79
CA HIS A 69 -0.51 -8.99 -12.39
C HIS A 69 -1.31 -9.40 -13.64
N ASN A 70 -2.59 -9.01 -13.75
CA ASN A 70 -3.40 -9.27 -14.94
C ASN A 70 -2.92 -8.49 -16.17
N SER A 71 -2.20 -7.39 -15.98
CA SER A 71 -1.70 -6.53 -17.06
C SER A 71 -0.22 -6.77 -17.39
N VAL A 72 0.63 -6.95 -16.37
CA VAL A 72 2.10 -7.06 -16.56
C VAL A 72 2.66 -8.45 -16.30
N GLY A 73 1.83 -9.40 -15.85
CA GLY A 73 2.25 -10.73 -15.44
C GLY A 73 2.80 -10.79 -14.00
N GLU A 74 2.87 -12.01 -13.47
CA GLU A 74 3.24 -12.28 -12.07
C GLU A 74 4.66 -11.83 -11.72
N SER A 75 5.66 -12.16 -12.54
CA SER A 75 7.06 -11.81 -12.26
C SER A 75 7.28 -10.30 -12.13
N ALA A 76 6.74 -9.52 -13.08
CA ALA A 76 6.90 -8.07 -13.09
C ALA A 76 6.13 -7.38 -11.95
N ALA A 77 4.93 -7.87 -11.63
CA ALA A 77 4.15 -7.39 -10.51
C ALA A 77 4.88 -7.65 -9.17
N LYS A 78 5.39 -8.86 -8.99
CA LYS A 78 6.17 -9.24 -7.80
C LYS A 78 7.43 -8.37 -7.66
N GLU A 79 8.20 -8.22 -8.73
CA GLU A 79 9.42 -7.40 -8.72
C GLU A 79 9.11 -5.93 -8.37
N THR A 80 8.01 -5.39 -8.90
CA THR A 80 7.56 -4.02 -8.60
C THR A 80 7.19 -3.86 -7.13
N ILE A 81 6.43 -4.80 -6.57
CA ILE A 81 6.04 -4.82 -5.15
C ILE A 81 7.30 -4.90 -4.26
N GLU A 82 8.26 -5.77 -4.60
CA GLU A 82 9.51 -5.90 -3.86
C GLU A 82 10.34 -4.61 -3.91
N LYS A 83 10.51 -4.02 -5.09
CA LYS A 83 11.26 -2.78 -5.28
C LYS A 83 10.67 -1.61 -4.50
N VAL A 84 9.34 -1.42 -4.57
CA VAL A 84 8.71 -0.27 -3.91
C VAL A 84 8.75 -0.39 -2.38
N MET A 85 8.69 -1.60 -1.83
CA MET A 85 8.88 -1.83 -0.39
C MET A 85 10.33 -1.57 0.03
N ALA A 86 11.29 -2.09 -0.73
CA ALA A 86 12.71 -1.90 -0.46
C ALA A 86 13.10 -0.42 -0.48
N GLU A 87 12.62 0.33 -1.48
CA GLU A 87 12.88 1.77 -1.58
C GLU A 87 12.22 2.55 -0.44
N ALA A 88 11.01 2.20 -0.02
CA ALA A 88 10.35 2.83 1.12
C ALA A 88 11.11 2.60 2.43
N LEU A 89 11.60 1.36 2.64
CA LEU A 89 12.39 1.00 3.82
C LEU A 89 13.76 1.68 3.83
N LEU A 90 14.46 1.69 2.69
CA LEU A 90 15.72 2.40 2.52
C LEU A 90 15.58 3.89 2.86
N LYS A 91 14.56 4.56 2.30
CA LYS A 91 14.29 5.98 2.58
C LYS A 91 13.88 6.24 4.03
N ALA A 92 13.24 5.27 4.69
CA ALA A 92 12.88 5.34 6.10
C ALA A 92 14.05 4.99 7.03
N GLY A 93 15.22 4.59 6.50
CA GLY A 93 16.33 4.09 7.31
C GLY A 93 15.98 2.83 8.11
N SER A 94 15.08 2.00 7.59
CA SER A 94 14.55 0.80 8.24
C SER A 94 14.88 -0.46 7.43
N ASN A 95 14.94 -1.61 8.11
CA ASN A 95 15.17 -2.91 7.47
C ASN A 95 13.90 -3.78 7.53
N ARG A 96 13.86 -4.86 6.74
CA ARG A 96 12.72 -5.81 6.72
C ARG A 96 12.37 -6.38 8.08
N SER A 97 13.33 -6.51 8.99
CA SER A 97 13.13 -7.03 10.35
C SER A 97 12.30 -6.10 11.25
N ALA A 98 12.22 -4.81 10.94
CA ALA A 98 11.45 -3.83 11.72
C ALA A 98 9.99 -3.73 11.24
N VAL A 99 9.68 -4.25 10.05
CA VAL A 99 8.29 -4.28 9.55
C VAL A 99 7.48 -5.16 10.50
N ARG A 100 6.25 -4.80 10.81
CA ARG A 100 5.31 -5.58 11.64
C ARG A 100 4.03 -5.93 10.91
N ALA A 101 3.63 -5.07 9.99
CA ALA A 101 2.48 -5.29 9.14
C ALA A 101 2.69 -4.72 7.75
N VAL A 102 2.03 -5.35 6.78
CA VAL A 102 1.90 -4.87 5.41
C VAL A 102 0.42 -4.79 5.07
N CYS A 103 -0.05 -3.59 4.78
CA CYS A 103 -1.41 -3.32 4.37
C CYS A 103 -1.46 -3.18 2.84
N LEU A 104 -2.38 -3.88 2.20
CA LEU A 104 -2.44 -4.01 0.74
C LEU A 104 -3.75 -3.47 0.16
N ALA A 105 -3.64 -2.57 -0.82
CA ALA A 105 -4.68 -2.19 -1.77
C ALA A 105 -4.12 -2.43 -3.18
N LEU A 106 -4.35 -3.61 -3.76
CA LEU A 106 -3.82 -3.96 -5.08
C LEU A 106 -4.96 -4.27 -6.06
N ALA A 107 -4.94 -3.64 -7.22
CA ALA A 107 -5.87 -3.88 -8.30
C ALA A 107 -5.74 -5.31 -8.85
N GLY A 108 -6.87 -5.91 -9.21
CA GLY A 108 -6.92 -7.23 -9.82
C GLY A 108 -6.82 -8.41 -8.83
N VAL A 109 -6.75 -8.17 -7.52
CA VAL A 109 -6.68 -9.21 -6.48
C VAL A 109 -8.09 -9.59 -6.00
N ASN A 110 -8.91 -10.06 -6.94
CA ASN A 110 -10.36 -10.25 -6.72
C ASN A 110 -10.70 -11.67 -6.25
N HIS A 111 -9.89 -12.68 -6.60
CA HIS A 111 -10.15 -14.08 -6.24
C HIS A 111 -9.30 -14.52 -5.04
N PRO A 112 -9.79 -15.43 -4.17
CA PRO A 112 -8.99 -15.98 -3.06
C PRO A 112 -7.60 -16.51 -3.45
N SER A 113 -7.49 -17.14 -4.61
CA SER A 113 -6.20 -17.62 -5.13
C SER A 113 -5.21 -16.50 -5.44
N ASP A 114 -5.69 -15.34 -5.88
CA ASP A 114 -4.82 -14.19 -6.17
C ASP A 114 -4.31 -13.59 -4.87
N GLN A 115 -5.15 -13.64 -3.83
CA GLN A 115 -4.81 -13.17 -2.50
C GLN A 115 -3.73 -14.06 -1.88
N GLU A 116 -3.91 -15.39 -1.94
CA GLU A 116 -2.88 -16.35 -1.51
C GLU A 116 -1.57 -16.14 -2.26
N ARG A 117 -1.63 -15.88 -3.57
CA ARG A 117 -0.44 -15.62 -4.37
C ARG A 117 0.34 -14.39 -3.89
N ILE A 118 -0.34 -13.27 -3.64
CA ILE A 118 0.31 -12.07 -3.07
C ILE A 118 0.88 -12.36 -1.69
N LEU A 119 0.15 -13.09 -0.84
CA LEU A 119 0.63 -13.48 0.48
C LEU A 119 1.89 -14.34 0.39
N ASP A 120 1.95 -15.27 -0.55
CA ASP A 120 3.10 -16.14 -0.77
C ASP A 120 4.30 -15.36 -1.31
N TRP A 121 4.09 -14.35 -2.15
CA TRP A 121 5.16 -13.44 -2.56
C TRP A 121 5.75 -12.70 -1.36
N LEU A 122 4.91 -12.13 -0.49
CA LEU A 122 5.36 -11.41 0.71
C LEU A 122 6.05 -12.32 1.73
N ARG A 123 5.49 -13.51 1.98
CA ARG A 123 6.11 -14.55 2.83
C ARG A 123 7.48 -14.98 2.31
N TRP A 124 7.70 -14.89 1.00
CA TRP A 124 9.00 -15.19 0.43
C TRP A 124 10.00 -14.04 0.62
N THR A 125 9.52 -12.79 0.54
CA THR A 125 10.30 -11.57 0.77
C THR A 125 10.78 -11.47 2.22
N TYR A 126 9.92 -11.79 3.19
CA TYR A 126 10.23 -11.76 4.62
C TYR A 126 10.65 -13.15 5.11
N ALA A 127 11.90 -13.30 5.55
CA ALA A 127 12.49 -14.61 5.88
C ALA A 127 11.81 -15.36 7.04
N ASP A 128 11.09 -14.65 7.90
CA ASP A 128 10.33 -15.21 9.02
C ASP A 128 8.86 -14.75 8.90
N PRO A 129 7.91 -15.67 8.63
CA PRO A 129 6.50 -15.33 8.48
C PRO A 129 5.78 -15.13 9.83
N SER A 130 6.43 -15.39 10.97
CA SER A 130 5.78 -15.38 12.28
C SER A 130 5.43 -13.98 12.80
N TRP A 131 6.14 -12.94 12.33
CA TRP A 131 5.94 -11.58 12.80
C TRP A 131 5.02 -10.74 11.89
N THR A 132 4.89 -11.11 10.61
CA THR A 132 4.23 -10.25 9.60
C THR A 132 2.72 -10.43 9.61
N ARG A 133 1.99 -9.36 9.96
CA ARG A 133 0.55 -9.29 9.76
C ARG A 133 0.26 -8.70 8.38
N ILE A 134 -0.44 -9.43 7.52
CA ILE A 134 -0.85 -8.92 6.21
C ILE A 134 -2.35 -8.65 6.24
N ALA A 135 -2.73 -7.41 5.99
CA ALA A 135 -4.13 -6.98 5.98
C ALA A 135 -4.49 -6.41 4.61
N LYS A 136 -5.69 -6.75 4.11
CA LYS A 136 -6.27 -6.04 2.96
C LYS A 136 -6.90 -4.75 3.45
N LEU A 137 -6.59 -3.65 2.79
CA LEU A 137 -7.07 -2.33 3.20
C LEU A 137 -8.58 -2.21 3.05
N SER A 138 -9.15 -2.54 1.89
CA SER A 138 -10.59 -2.30 1.64
C SER A 138 -11.52 -3.02 2.63
N PRO A 139 -11.42 -4.35 2.86
CA PRO A 139 -12.28 -5.01 3.86
C PRO A 139 -12.06 -4.51 5.29
N ALA A 140 -10.80 -4.17 5.65
CA ALA A 140 -10.49 -3.64 6.97
C ALA A 140 -11.08 -2.24 7.19
N VAL A 141 -11.03 -1.37 6.17
CA VAL A 141 -11.64 -0.03 6.21
C VAL A 141 -13.16 -0.14 6.33
N VAL A 142 -13.81 -1.00 5.54
CA VAL A 142 -15.27 -1.20 5.62
C VAL A 142 -15.68 -1.70 7.01
N SER A 143 -15.03 -2.75 7.52
CA SER A 143 -15.34 -3.27 8.85
C SER A 143 -15.09 -2.26 9.96
N SER A 144 -14.07 -1.41 9.83
CA SER A 144 -13.81 -0.32 10.80
C SER A 144 -14.91 0.76 10.74
N ALA A 145 -15.37 1.12 9.54
CA ALA A 145 -16.46 2.06 9.37
C ALA A 145 -17.78 1.54 9.96
N GLU A 146 -18.10 0.26 9.75
CA GLU A 146 -19.25 -0.44 10.35
C GLU A 146 -19.17 -0.48 11.89
N ALA A 147 -17.96 -0.53 12.45
CA ALA A 147 -17.72 -0.42 13.89
C ALA A 147 -17.77 1.02 14.43
N GLY A 148 -18.05 2.01 13.59
CA GLY A 148 -18.19 3.42 13.96
C GLY A 148 -16.90 4.24 13.90
N ASP A 149 -15.83 3.74 13.27
CA ASP A 149 -14.59 4.51 13.10
C ASP A 149 -14.80 5.71 12.16
N GLU A 150 -14.64 6.92 12.67
CA GLU A 150 -14.86 8.16 11.91
C GLU A 150 -13.83 8.37 10.79
N VAL A 151 -12.59 7.91 10.97
CA VAL A 151 -11.55 8.00 9.93
C VAL A 151 -11.92 7.06 8.77
N ALA A 152 -12.32 5.83 9.07
CA ALA A 152 -12.77 4.87 8.07
C ALA A 152 -14.02 5.36 7.32
N ASN A 153 -14.99 5.94 8.04
CA ASN A 153 -16.17 6.54 7.42
C ASN A 153 -15.80 7.70 6.48
N ARG A 154 -14.88 8.58 6.89
CA ARG A 154 -14.36 9.65 6.00
C ARG A 154 -13.66 9.10 4.78
N ILE A 155 -12.81 8.08 4.92
CA ILE A 155 -12.14 7.45 3.76
C ILE A 155 -13.17 6.98 2.72
N LEU A 156 -14.23 6.30 3.16
CA LEU A 156 -15.29 5.82 2.26
C LEU A 156 -16.06 6.96 1.60
N HIS A 157 -16.37 8.02 2.35
CA HIS A 157 -17.09 9.19 1.84
C HIS A 157 -16.25 10.04 0.89
N ASP A 158 -15.00 10.34 1.25
CA ASP A 158 -14.07 11.14 0.45
C ASP A 158 -13.77 10.46 -0.89
N THR A 159 -13.71 9.12 -0.92
CA THR A 159 -13.59 8.36 -2.18
C THR A 159 -14.74 8.67 -3.17
N VAL A 160 -15.97 8.84 -2.67
CA VAL A 160 -17.11 9.21 -3.52
C VAL A 160 -16.97 10.65 -4.03
N LEU A 161 -16.49 11.56 -3.19
CA LEU A 161 -16.25 12.95 -3.59
C LEU A 161 -15.14 13.06 -4.65
N GLU A 162 -14.03 12.33 -4.48
CA GLU A 162 -12.93 12.27 -5.44
C GLU A 162 -13.37 11.68 -6.78
N LEU A 163 -14.18 10.62 -6.76
CA LEU A 163 -14.76 10.05 -7.96
C LEU A 163 -15.70 11.04 -8.66
N THR A 164 -16.56 11.71 -7.89
CA THR A 164 -17.50 12.72 -8.43
C THR A 164 -16.74 13.88 -9.07
N ALA A 165 -15.66 14.36 -8.44
CA ALA A 165 -14.80 15.40 -8.98
C ALA A 165 -14.13 14.96 -10.29
N SER A 166 -13.65 13.71 -10.34
CA SER A 166 -13.05 13.11 -11.53
C SER A 166 -14.04 13.01 -12.68
N VAL A 167 -15.26 12.52 -12.42
CA VAL A 167 -16.34 12.44 -13.41
C VAL A 167 -16.70 13.84 -13.91
N LYS A 168 -16.87 14.81 -13.02
CA LYS A 168 -17.16 16.20 -13.40
C LYS A 168 -16.07 16.78 -14.31
N ALA A 169 -14.79 16.55 -13.99
CA ALA A 169 -13.68 17.01 -14.82
C ALA A 169 -13.72 16.39 -16.23
N VAL A 170 -14.03 15.11 -16.36
CA VAL A 170 -14.17 14.43 -17.66
C VAL A 170 -15.38 14.93 -18.44
N VAL A 171 -16.54 15.05 -17.79
CA VAL A 171 -17.77 15.57 -18.42
C VAL A 171 -17.57 16.98 -18.98
N GLN A 172 -16.90 17.85 -18.21
CA GLN A 172 -16.55 19.20 -18.66
C GLN A 172 -15.53 19.20 -19.80
N ARG A 173 -14.51 18.33 -19.74
CA ARG A 173 -13.45 18.23 -20.76
C ARG A 173 -14.00 17.75 -22.12
N LEU A 174 -14.96 16.83 -22.08
CA LEU A 174 -15.51 16.17 -23.26
C LEU A 174 -16.83 16.80 -23.74
N ASP A 175 -17.26 17.91 -23.12
CA ASP A 175 -18.51 18.61 -23.43
C ASP A 175 -19.74 17.69 -23.44
N LEU A 176 -19.77 16.75 -22.49
CA LEU A 176 -20.86 15.76 -22.39
C LEU A 176 -22.08 16.32 -21.66
N CYS A 177 -21.99 17.54 -21.13
CA CYS A 177 -23.16 18.31 -20.74
C CYS A 177 -23.85 18.76 -22.03
N GLY A 178 -24.82 17.96 -22.51
CA GLY A 178 -25.65 18.38 -23.65
C GLY A 178 -26.19 19.79 -23.43
N GLU A 179 -26.27 20.57 -24.51
CA GLU A 179 -26.88 21.90 -24.50
C GLU A 179 -28.22 21.79 -23.79
N GLY A 180 -28.30 22.37 -22.59
CA GLY A 180 -29.58 22.58 -21.93
C GLY A 180 -30.41 23.38 -22.90
N ILE A 181 -31.48 22.76 -23.41
CA ILE A 181 -32.52 23.43 -24.18
C ILE A 181 -33.01 24.59 -23.30
N LEU A 182 -32.51 25.80 -23.60
CA LEU A 182 -33.16 27.04 -23.23
C LEU A 182 -34.27 27.26 -24.26
N THR A 183 -35.46 26.71 -23.99
CA THR A 183 -36.71 27.15 -24.62
C THR A 183 -37.75 27.38 -23.54
#